data_AF-A0A2U8PGB3-F1
#
_entry.id   AF-A0A2U8PGB3-F1
#
_cell.length_a   1.000
_cell.length_b   1.000
_cell.length_c   1.000
_cell.angle_alpha   90.00
_cell.angle_beta   90.00
_cell.angle_gamma   90.00
#
_symmetry.space_group_name_H-M   'P 1'
#
loop_
_entity.id
_entity.type
_entity.pdbx_description
1 polymer ?
#
loop_
_entity_poly.entity_id
_entity_poly.type
_entity_poly.pdbx_seq_one_letter_code
_entity_poly.pdbx_strand_id
1 'polypeptide(L)'
;MTASVRNDLLAAGLIVFDRIGFEAATVAAIRTRARASNGSFFHAFGSKKELAGALFLEVLRHYHAAVLAALDPVPDAERGIDRLIRAHLDWVATSRREARYLFEISRSEWGEDVRDAQRAQNARLADGIERWRAPLVASGELLPMTPVMFVSQLIGPAQIFCRAFLSGRDRADPRVEADTLIACAGRALRPPERINKT
;
A
#
# COMPACT_ATOMS: atom_id res chain seq x y z
N MET A 1 -2.87 29.31 3.08
CA MET A 1 -1.79 28.65 2.30
C MET A 1 -2.44 27.82 1.20
N THR A 2 -2.03 27.93 -0.06
CA THR A 2 -2.58 27.05 -1.12
C THR A 2 -2.05 25.64 -0.89
N ALA A 3 -2.92 24.63 -0.92
CA ALA A 3 -2.56 23.21 -0.76
C ALA A 3 -1.35 22.77 -1.64
N SER A 4 -1.08 23.49 -2.74
CA SER A 4 0.09 23.35 -3.60
C SER A 4 1.43 23.27 -2.84
N VAL A 5 1.76 24.22 -1.96
CA VAL A 5 3.12 24.27 -1.36
C VAL A 5 3.39 23.06 -0.46
N ARG A 6 2.38 22.61 0.29
CA ARG A 6 2.49 21.42 1.13
C ARG A 6 2.70 20.18 0.27
N ASN A 7 1.94 20.05 -0.82
CA ASN A 7 2.06 18.93 -1.75
C ASN A 7 3.41 18.94 -2.49
N ASP A 8 3.90 20.11 -2.88
CA ASP A 8 5.21 20.28 -3.53
C ASP A 8 6.35 19.84 -2.60
N LEU A 9 6.24 20.16 -1.31
CA LEU A 9 7.18 19.72 -0.27
C LEU A 9 7.13 18.20 -0.04
N LEU A 10 5.94 17.59 -0.05
CA LEU A 10 5.79 16.14 0.06
C LEU A 10 6.38 15.41 -1.15
N ALA A 11 6.06 15.88 -2.36
CA ALA A 11 6.62 15.34 -3.60
C ALA A 11 8.15 15.48 -3.63
N ALA A 12 8.68 16.66 -3.26
CA ALA A 12 10.12 16.85 -3.13
C ALA A 12 10.75 15.95 -2.06
N GLY A 13 10.08 15.79 -0.92
CA GLY A 13 10.48 14.90 0.16
C GLY A 13 10.61 13.46 -0.31
N LEU A 14 9.58 12.91 -0.96
CA LEU A 14 9.61 11.58 -1.55
C LEU A 14 10.82 11.41 -2.47
N ILE A 15 11.10 12.41 -3.30
CA ILE A 15 12.22 12.36 -4.25
C ILE A 15 13.57 12.29 -3.53
N VAL A 16 13.74 13.12 -2.50
CA VAL A 16 14.98 13.20 -1.73
C VAL A 16 15.17 11.92 -0.90
N PHE A 17 14.14 11.46 -0.19
CA PHE A 17 14.21 10.23 0.62
C PHE A 17 14.51 9.00 -0.22
N ASP A 18 13.89 8.88 -1.39
CA ASP A 18 14.13 7.77 -2.31
C ASP A 18 15.56 7.76 -2.88
N ARG A 19 16.20 8.93 -3.02
CA ARG A 19 17.55 9.04 -3.60
C ARG A 19 18.66 8.82 -2.59
N ILE A 20 18.56 9.41 -1.40
CA ILE A 20 19.67 9.45 -0.42
C ILE A 20 19.30 8.87 0.94
N GLY A 21 18.08 8.34 1.10
CA GLY A 21 17.59 7.83 2.37
C GLY A 21 17.11 8.92 3.32
N PHE A 22 16.32 8.52 4.33
CA PHE A 22 15.76 9.45 5.31
C PHE A 22 16.85 10.13 6.17
N GLU A 23 17.86 9.40 6.61
CA GLU A 23 18.91 9.93 7.49
C GLU A 23 19.71 11.05 6.82
N ALA A 24 20.22 10.82 5.61
CA ALA A 24 21.02 11.81 4.88
C ALA A 24 20.19 12.98 4.31
N ALA A 25 18.87 12.83 4.20
CA ALA A 25 18.01 13.91 3.75
C ALA A 25 18.00 15.10 4.73
N THR A 26 18.09 16.31 4.19
CA THR A 26 18.03 17.56 4.96
C THR A 26 16.83 18.41 4.55
N VAL A 27 16.34 19.24 5.49
CA VAL A 27 15.29 20.23 5.21
C VAL A 27 15.71 21.16 4.06
N ALA A 28 16.98 21.55 4.01
CA ALA A 28 17.53 22.36 2.94
C ALA A 28 17.42 21.67 1.56
N ALA A 29 17.78 20.38 1.47
CA ALA A 29 17.68 19.63 0.21
C ALA A 29 16.23 19.52 -0.29
N ILE A 30 15.29 19.24 0.62
CA ILE A 30 13.85 19.15 0.30
C ILE A 30 13.33 20.50 -0.19
N ARG A 31 13.65 21.59 0.53
CA ARG A 31 13.27 22.96 0.15
C ARG A 31 13.81 23.36 -1.21
N THR A 32 15.10 23.12 -1.47
CA THR A 32 15.73 23.39 -2.77
C THR A 32 14.99 22.63 -3.87
N ARG A 33 14.65 21.36 -3.65
CA ARG A 33 13.92 20.55 -4.63
C ARG A 33 12.47 21.01 -4.85
N ALA A 34 11.81 21.50 -3.80
CA ALA A 34 10.45 22.03 -3.86
C ALA A 34 10.39 23.49 -4.34
N ARG A 35 11.55 24.16 -4.51
CA ARG A 35 11.65 25.61 -4.72
C ARG A 35 10.92 26.41 -3.63
N ALA A 36 10.96 25.91 -2.40
CA ALA A 36 10.26 26.48 -1.25
C ALA A 36 11.21 27.29 -0.35
N SER A 37 10.72 28.42 0.17
CA SER A 37 11.46 29.23 1.14
C SER A 37 11.59 28.50 2.49
N ASN A 38 12.45 29.01 3.39
CA ASN A 38 12.54 28.48 4.75
C ASN A 38 11.23 28.65 5.52
N GLY A 39 10.63 29.84 5.42
CA GLY A 39 9.35 30.14 6.05
C GLY A 39 8.23 29.24 5.52
N SER A 40 8.20 28.97 4.21
CA SER A 40 7.22 28.08 3.60
C SER A 40 7.32 26.65 4.11
N PHE A 41 8.54 26.15 4.35
CA PHE A 41 8.74 24.83 4.95
C PHE A 41 8.20 24.79 6.37
N PHE A 42 8.68 25.69 7.25
CA PHE A 42 8.35 25.65 8.67
C PHE A 42 6.89 26.05 8.97
N HIS A 43 6.22 26.74 8.05
CA HIS A 43 4.77 26.92 8.10
C HIS A 43 4.02 25.63 7.74
N ALA A 44 4.55 24.79 6.83
CA ALA A 44 3.89 23.57 6.38
C ALA A 44 4.18 22.35 7.28
N PHE A 45 5.41 22.28 7.80
CA PHE A 45 5.92 21.19 8.63
C PHE A 45 6.92 21.74 9.65
N GLY A 46 6.73 21.42 10.92
CA GLY A 46 7.66 21.76 11.99
C GLY A 46 8.99 21.01 11.92
N SER A 47 9.08 19.89 11.20
CA SER A 47 10.32 19.12 11.05
C SER A 47 10.39 18.21 9.82
N LYS A 48 11.59 17.68 9.52
CA LYS A 48 11.78 16.57 8.55
C LYS A 48 10.97 15.33 8.92
N LYS A 49 10.86 15.01 10.22
CA LYS A 49 10.11 13.86 10.73
C LYS A 49 8.61 14.02 10.48
N GLU A 50 8.09 15.22 10.72
CA GLU A 50 6.67 15.54 10.49
C GLU A 50 6.31 15.44 9.00
N LEU A 51 7.14 16.00 8.12
CA LEU A 51 6.99 15.83 6.67
C LEU A 51 7.00 14.35 6.27
N ALA A 52 7.95 13.57 6.78
CA ALA A 52 8.05 12.14 6.47
C ALA A 52 6.83 11.33 6.94
N GLY A 53 6.32 11.62 8.15
CA GLY A 53 5.09 11.00 8.66
C GLY A 53 3.87 11.39 7.83
N ALA A 54 3.73 12.66 7.46
CA ALA A 54 2.66 13.13 6.58
C ALA A 54 2.72 12.47 5.20
N LEU A 55 3.92 12.36 4.61
CA LEU A 55 4.13 11.66 3.35
C LEU A 55 3.75 10.19 3.45
N PHE A 56 4.09 9.52 4.56
CA PHE A 56 3.75 8.12 4.76
C PHE A 56 2.24 7.92 4.77
N LEU A 57 1.51 8.77 5.51
CA LEU A 57 0.05 8.69 5.57
C LEU A 57 -0.62 9.01 4.23
N GLU A 58 -0.02 9.88 3.41
CA GLU A 58 -0.51 10.16 2.06
C GLU A 58 -0.33 8.97 1.13
N VAL A 59 0.88 8.39 1.10
CA VAL A 59 1.18 7.19 0.33
C VAL A 59 0.33 6.00 0.77
N LEU A 60 0.13 5.81 2.08
CA LEU A 60 -0.73 4.77 2.63
C LEU A 60 -2.18 4.92 2.18
N ARG A 61 -2.72 6.14 2.20
CA ARG A 61 -4.07 6.43 1.69
C ARG A 61 -4.18 6.14 0.20
N HIS A 62 -3.18 6.49 -0.60
CA HIS A 62 -3.17 6.21 -2.03
C HIS A 62 -3.21 4.71 -2.31
N TYR A 63 -2.38 3.93 -1.59
CA TYR A 63 -2.40 2.47 -1.69
C TYR A 63 -3.77 1.89 -1.26
N HIS A 64 -4.29 2.31 -0.10
CA HIS A 64 -5.60 1.82 0.38
C HIS A 64 -6.73 2.16 -0.59
N ALA A 65 -6.71 3.35 -1.20
CA ALA A 65 -7.69 3.75 -2.19
C ALA A 65 -7.64 2.86 -3.44
N ALA A 66 -6.44 2.53 -3.93
CA ALA A 66 -6.28 1.61 -5.07
C ALA A 66 -6.83 0.20 -4.76
N VAL A 67 -6.55 -0.31 -3.56
CA VAL A 67 -7.05 -1.62 -3.12
C VAL A 67 -8.58 -1.62 -2.99
N LEU A 68 -9.17 -0.58 -2.39
CA LEU A 68 -10.62 -0.49 -2.23
C LEU A 68 -11.34 -0.26 -3.56
N ALA A 69 -10.77 0.53 -4.47
CA ALA A 69 -11.32 0.73 -5.81
C ALA A 69 -11.40 -0.59 -6.61
N ALA A 70 -10.50 -1.53 -6.36
CA ALA A 70 -10.53 -2.86 -7.00
C ALA A 70 -11.78 -3.68 -6.64
N LEU A 71 -12.44 -3.34 -5.53
CA LEU A 71 -13.68 -3.97 -5.07
C LEU A 71 -14.93 -3.20 -5.49
N ASP A 72 -14.82 -2.17 -6.34
CA ASP A 72 -15.95 -1.41 -6.86
C ASP A 72 -16.07 -1.58 -8.39
N PRO A 73 -17.22 -2.04 -8.93
CA PRO A 73 -18.37 -2.58 -8.21
C PRO A 73 -18.04 -3.89 -7.48
N VAL A 74 -18.78 -4.17 -6.40
CA VAL A 74 -18.58 -5.33 -5.51
C VAL A 74 -18.55 -6.64 -6.32
N PRO A 75 -17.40 -7.34 -6.35
CA PRO A 75 -17.24 -8.56 -7.13
C PRO A 75 -17.64 -9.83 -6.34
N ASP A 76 -17.81 -10.94 -7.05
CA ASP A 76 -17.81 -12.29 -6.46
C ASP A 76 -16.42 -12.64 -5.88
N ALA A 77 -16.31 -13.82 -5.25
CA ALA A 77 -15.07 -14.27 -4.62
C ALA A 77 -13.89 -14.37 -5.60
N GLU A 78 -14.11 -14.93 -6.78
CA GLU A 78 -13.05 -15.16 -7.77
C GLU A 78 -12.52 -13.85 -8.33
N ARG A 79 -13.41 -12.97 -8.78
CA ARG A 79 -13.08 -11.66 -9.33
C ARG A 79 -12.48 -10.76 -8.27
N GLY A 80 -12.93 -10.83 -7.01
CA GLY A 80 -12.35 -10.03 -5.94
C GLY A 80 -10.92 -10.44 -5.59
N ILE A 81 -10.62 -11.75 -5.59
CA ILE A 81 -9.25 -12.25 -5.41
C ILE A 81 -8.35 -11.76 -6.55
N ASP A 82 -8.79 -11.93 -7.81
CA ASP A 82 -8.06 -11.45 -8.99
C ASP A 82 -7.76 -9.95 -8.91
N ARG A 83 -8.81 -9.14 -8.71
CA ARG A 83 -8.71 -7.68 -8.71
C ARG A 83 -7.83 -7.15 -7.58
N LEU A 84 -7.92 -7.72 -6.38
CA LEU A 84 -7.10 -7.29 -5.25
C LEU A 84 -5.60 -7.58 -5.47
N ILE A 85 -5.26 -8.75 -6.02
CA ILE A 85 -3.87 -9.11 -6.34
C ILE A 85 -3.34 -8.21 -7.45
N ARG A 86 -4.09 -8.01 -8.54
CA ARG A 86 -3.69 -7.12 -9.64
C ARG A 86 -3.54 -5.69 -9.17
N ALA A 87 -4.48 -5.16 -8.38
CA ALA A 87 -4.39 -3.82 -7.83
C ALA A 87 -3.12 -3.60 -6.98
N HIS A 88 -2.75 -4.60 -6.17
CA HIS A 88 -1.49 -4.56 -5.42
C HIS A 88 -0.26 -4.53 -6.35
N LEU A 89 -0.18 -5.47 -7.29
CA LEU A 89 0.95 -5.59 -8.21
C LEU A 89 1.09 -4.36 -9.12
N ASP A 90 -0.01 -3.87 -9.67
CA ASP A 90 -0.07 -2.69 -10.51
C ASP A 90 0.36 -1.45 -9.74
N TRP A 91 -0.18 -1.22 -8.54
CA TRP A 91 0.20 -0.06 -7.74
C TRP A 91 1.69 -0.08 -7.40
N VAL A 92 2.26 -1.23 -7.07
CA VAL A 92 3.71 -1.36 -6.82
C VAL A 92 4.53 -1.06 -8.08
N ALA A 93 4.12 -1.58 -9.23
CA ALA A 93 4.83 -1.41 -10.50
C ALA A 93 4.78 0.04 -10.99
N THR A 94 3.61 0.68 -10.94
CA THR A 94 3.41 2.05 -11.45
C THR A 94 3.87 3.13 -10.47
N SER A 95 3.74 2.87 -9.16
CA SER A 95 4.05 3.84 -8.09
C SER A 95 5.32 3.45 -7.33
N ARG A 96 6.35 2.95 -8.04
CA ARG A 96 7.55 2.31 -7.46
C ARG A 96 8.21 3.08 -6.31
N ARG A 97 8.29 4.42 -6.39
CA ARG A 97 8.90 5.27 -5.34
C ARG A 97 8.04 5.32 -4.09
N GLU A 98 6.74 5.50 -4.26
CA GLU A 98 5.76 5.45 -3.17
C GLU A 98 5.73 4.07 -2.54
N ALA A 99 5.73 3.00 -3.35
CA ALA A 99 5.77 1.63 -2.86
C ALA A 99 7.03 1.33 -2.06
N ARG A 100 8.20 1.78 -2.53
CA ARG A 100 9.45 1.68 -1.73
C ARG A 100 9.33 2.47 -0.43
N TYR A 101 8.79 3.68 -0.49
CA TYR A 101 8.59 4.50 0.70
C TYR A 101 7.62 3.85 1.70
N LEU A 102 6.57 3.18 1.23
CA LEU A 102 5.58 2.52 2.08
C LEU A 102 6.11 1.22 2.72
N PHE A 103 6.79 0.39 1.94
CA PHE A 103 7.13 -0.98 2.31
C PHE A 103 8.54 -1.16 2.88
N GLU A 104 9.50 -0.27 2.54
CA GLU A 104 10.90 -0.43 2.93
C GLU A 104 11.39 0.61 3.95
N ILE A 105 10.63 1.68 4.23
CA ILE A 105 11.08 2.69 5.20
C ILE A 105 11.04 2.18 6.64
N SER A 106 12.07 2.51 7.42
CA SER A 106 12.05 2.31 8.87
C SER A 106 11.00 3.21 9.52
N ARG A 107 10.19 2.61 10.40
CA ARG A 107 9.07 3.26 11.10
C ARG A 107 9.35 3.50 12.58
N SER A 108 10.58 3.24 13.03
CA SER A 108 10.98 3.40 14.43
C SER A 108 10.80 4.84 14.90
N GLU A 109 10.99 5.81 14.00
CA GLU A 109 10.97 7.24 14.29
C GLU A 109 9.58 7.89 14.31
N TRP A 110 8.50 7.13 14.10
CA TRP A 110 7.15 7.72 14.05
C TRP A 110 6.64 8.06 15.44
N GLY A 111 6.26 9.33 15.60
CA GLY A 111 5.53 9.82 16.75
C GLY A 111 4.13 9.21 16.86
N GLU A 112 3.51 9.37 18.02
CA GLU A 112 2.22 8.76 18.35
C GLU A 112 1.11 9.17 17.38
N ASP A 113 1.02 10.46 17.02
CA ASP A 113 0.03 10.98 16.08
C ASP A 113 0.04 10.25 14.72
N VAL A 114 1.23 9.94 14.20
CA VAL A 114 1.38 9.22 12.92
C VAL A 114 0.94 7.77 13.07
N ARG A 115 1.24 7.14 14.21
CA ARG A 115 0.81 5.76 14.51
C ARG A 115 -0.70 5.67 14.67
N ASP A 116 -1.34 6.63 15.32
CA ASP A 116 -2.80 6.70 15.44
C ASP A 116 -3.47 6.91 14.09
N ALA A 117 -2.98 7.87 13.30
CA ALA A 117 -3.48 8.09 11.95
C ALA A 117 -3.31 6.85 11.07
N GLN A 118 -2.18 6.15 11.18
CA GLN A 118 -1.96 4.88 10.48
C GLN A 118 -2.97 3.81 10.92
N ARG A 119 -3.18 3.62 12.23
CA ARG A 119 -4.17 2.67 12.76
C ARG A 119 -5.55 2.96 12.19
N ALA A 120 -5.96 4.23 12.17
CA ALA A 120 -7.24 4.64 11.59
C ALA A 120 -7.32 4.34 10.08
N GLN A 121 -6.25 4.55 9.30
CA GLN A 121 -6.25 4.18 7.88
C GLN A 121 -6.31 2.66 7.66
N ASN A 122 -5.62 1.88 8.49
CA ASN A 122 -5.65 0.42 8.43
C ASN A 122 -7.04 -0.12 8.78
N ALA A 123 -7.70 0.44 9.79
CA ALA A 123 -9.07 0.08 10.16
C ALA A 123 -10.05 0.32 9.00
N ARG A 124 -9.98 1.48 8.34
CA ARG A 124 -10.82 1.79 7.17
C ARG A 124 -10.62 0.81 6.00
N LEU A 125 -9.38 0.41 5.74
CA LEU A 125 -9.09 -0.61 4.72
C LEU A 125 -9.69 -1.96 5.13
N ALA A 126 -9.47 -2.37 6.38
CA ALA A 126 -9.99 -3.62 6.91
C ALA A 126 -11.52 -3.68 6.80
N ASP A 127 -12.23 -2.62 7.20
CA ASP A 127 -13.68 -2.52 7.09
C ASP A 127 -14.15 -2.63 5.63
N GLY A 128 -13.43 -2.00 4.70
CA GLY A 128 -13.75 -2.05 3.28
C GLY A 128 -13.60 -3.45 2.68
N ILE A 129 -12.53 -4.16 3.02
CA ILE A 129 -12.32 -5.55 2.61
C ILE A 129 -13.36 -6.46 3.27
N GLU A 130 -13.67 -6.25 4.55
CA GLU A 130 -14.62 -7.07 5.29
C GLU A 130 -16.05 -6.95 4.74
N ARG A 131 -16.46 -5.76 4.26
CA ARG A 131 -17.76 -5.57 3.59
C ARG A 131 -17.92 -6.47 2.35
N TRP A 132 -16.84 -6.73 1.62
CA TRP A 132 -16.84 -7.68 0.50
C TRP A 132 -16.72 -9.13 0.99
N ARG A 133 -15.85 -9.38 1.97
CA ARG A 133 -15.50 -10.74 2.42
C ARG A 133 -16.60 -11.42 3.23
N ALA A 134 -17.25 -10.71 4.16
CA ALA A 134 -18.17 -11.32 5.13
C ALA A 134 -19.37 -12.03 4.47
N PRO A 135 -20.06 -11.46 3.46
CA PRO A 135 -21.13 -12.16 2.76
C PRO A 135 -20.67 -13.43 2.04
N LEU A 136 -19.46 -13.39 1.44
CA LEU A 136 -18.88 -14.53 0.72
C LEU A 136 -18.42 -15.66 1.65
N VAL A 137 -18.02 -15.33 2.88
CA VAL A 137 -17.79 -16.33 3.92
C VAL A 137 -19.12 -16.95 4.36
N ALA A 138 -20.16 -16.14 4.52
CA ALA A 138 -21.48 -16.62 4.93
C ALA A 138 -22.15 -17.51 3.87
N SER A 139 -21.95 -17.22 2.57
CA SER A 139 -22.42 -18.06 1.46
C SER A 139 -21.56 -19.31 1.21
N GLY A 140 -20.40 -19.40 1.86
CA GLY A 140 -19.43 -20.49 1.69
C GLY A 140 -18.56 -20.38 0.44
N GLU A 141 -18.56 -19.24 -0.25
CA GLU A 141 -17.68 -18.98 -1.41
C GLU A 141 -16.22 -18.71 -0.99
N LEU A 142 -16.01 -18.16 0.22
CA LEU A 142 -14.70 -17.98 0.84
C LEU A 142 -14.59 -18.80 2.13
N LEU A 143 -13.38 -19.28 2.41
CA LEU A 143 -13.08 -19.99 3.66
C LEU A 143 -13.17 -19.03 4.87
N PRO A 144 -13.66 -19.50 6.04
CA PRO A 144 -13.83 -18.69 7.25
C PRO A 144 -12.49 -18.46 7.97
N MET A 145 -11.57 -17.73 7.33
CA MET A 145 -10.28 -17.36 7.90
C MET A 145 -10.39 -16.12 8.78
N THR A 146 -9.45 -15.96 9.72
CA THR A 146 -9.24 -14.66 10.37
C THR A 146 -8.83 -13.62 9.33
N PRO A 147 -9.16 -12.33 9.51
CA PRO A 147 -8.79 -11.28 8.54
C PRO A 147 -7.30 -11.23 8.24
N VAL A 148 -6.45 -11.44 9.26
CA VAL A 148 -4.99 -11.47 9.11
C VAL A 148 -4.54 -12.65 8.24
N MET A 149 -5.10 -13.84 8.46
CA MET A 149 -4.76 -15.02 7.66
C MET A 149 -5.22 -14.85 6.20
N PHE A 150 -6.43 -14.33 6.00
CA PHE A 150 -6.99 -14.06 4.67
C PHE A 150 -6.09 -13.12 3.86
N VAL A 151 -5.74 -11.95 4.42
CA VAL A 151 -4.88 -10.98 3.72
C VAL A 151 -3.46 -11.52 3.53
N SER A 152 -2.95 -12.31 4.48
CA SER A 152 -1.63 -12.95 4.36
C SER A 152 -1.58 -13.92 3.17
N GLN A 153 -2.62 -14.74 2.96
CA GLN A 153 -2.66 -15.61 1.78
C GLN A 153 -2.97 -14.89 0.48
N LEU A 154 -3.77 -13.83 0.52
CA LEU A 154 -4.11 -13.06 -0.66
C LEU A 154 -2.90 -12.26 -1.19
N ILE A 155 -2.23 -11.50 -0.32
CA ILE A 155 -1.21 -10.51 -0.73
C ILE A 155 0.21 -10.94 -0.35
N GLY A 156 0.39 -11.78 0.67
CA GLY A 156 1.71 -12.19 1.17
C GLY A 156 2.65 -12.71 0.07
N PRO A 157 2.23 -13.68 -0.77
CA PRO A 157 3.03 -14.15 -1.89
C PRO A 157 3.42 -13.04 -2.88
N ALA A 158 2.47 -12.22 -3.33
CA ALA A 158 2.72 -11.09 -4.22
C ALA A 158 3.71 -10.08 -3.61
N GLN A 159 3.60 -9.81 -2.30
CA GLN A 159 4.49 -8.91 -1.58
C GLN A 159 5.95 -9.40 -1.59
N ILE A 160 6.22 -10.71 -1.65
CA ILE A 160 7.59 -11.23 -1.77
C ILE A 160 8.25 -10.74 -3.07
N PHE A 161 7.56 -10.92 -4.20
CA PHE A 161 8.02 -10.49 -5.52
C PHE A 161 8.15 -8.96 -5.58
N CYS A 162 7.16 -8.23 -5.06
CA CYS A 162 7.21 -6.78 -4.95
C CYS A 162 8.44 -6.29 -4.19
N ARG A 163 8.81 -6.90 -3.05
CA ARG A 163 10.03 -6.51 -2.30
C ARG A 163 11.31 -6.81 -3.07
N ALA A 164 11.38 -7.95 -3.77
CA ALA A 164 12.53 -8.27 -4.62
C ALA A 164 12.68 -7.23 -5.75
N PHE A 165 11.58 -6.88 -6.40
CA PHE A 165 11.51 -5.83 -7.41
C PHE A 165 11.93 -4.46 -6.87
N LEU A 166 11.36 -4.01 -5.74
CA LEU A 166 11.60 -2.69 -5.17
C LEU A 166 13.04 -2.48 -4.68
N SER A 167 13.64 -3.53 -4.11
CA SER A 167 15.05 -3.55 -3.69
C SER A 167 16.03 -3.63 -4.86
N GLY A 168 15.56 -3.97 -6.06
CA GLY A 168 16.41 -4.18 -7.25
C GLY A 168 17.20 -5.49 -7.22
N ARG A 169 16.95 -6.38 -6.26
CA ARG A 169 17.48 -7.76 -6.25
C ARG A 169 16.95 -8.56 -7.43
N ASP A 170 15.71 -8.28 -7.82
CA ASP A 170 15.13 -8.77 -9.06
C ASP A 170 14.67 -7.57 -9.90
N ARG A 171 14.89 -7.64 -11.21
CA ARG A 171 14.47 -6.61 -12.18
C ARG A 171 13.21 -7.02 -12.94
N ALA A 172 12.78 -8.28 -12.82
CA ALA A 172 11.53 -8.74 -13.40
C ALA A 172 10.35 -7.96 -12.82
N ASP A 173 9.41 -7.59 -13.69
CA ASP A 173 8.17 -6.95 -13.29
C ASP A 173 7.31 -7.98 -12.53
N PRO A 174 6.91 -7.73 -11.27
CA PRO A 174 6.18 -8.73 -10.49
C PRO A 174 4.80 -9.08 -11.07
N ARG A 175 4.28 -8.27 -12.00
CA ARG A 175 3.01 -8.53 -12.69
C ARG A 175 3.07 -9.74 -13.61
N VAL A 176 4.25 -10.20 -14.03
CA VAL A 176 4.39 -11.43 -14.83
C VAL A 176 3.90 -12.68 -14.07
N GLU A 177 3.91 -12.64 -12.74
CA GLU A 177 3.46 -13.75 -11.88
C GLU A 177 1.97 -13.67 -11.53
N ALA A 178 1.24 -12.66 -12.01
CA ALA A 178 -0.11 -12.36 -11.57
C ALA A 178 -1.06 -13.56 -11.69
N ASP A 179 -1.11 -14.21 -12.86
CA ASP A 179 -2.05 -15.31 -13.10
C ASP A 179 -1.78 -16.52 -12.20
N THR A 180 -0.50 -16.84 -11.97
CA THR A 180 -0.09 -17.91 -11.05
C THR A 180 -0.42 -17.57 -9.60
N LEU A 181 -0.15 -16.33 -9.18
CA LEU A 181 -0.47 -15.84 -7.83
C LEU A 181 -1.98 -15.90 -7.58
N ILE A 182 -2.79 -15.48 -8.54
CA ILE A 182 -4.26 -15.51 -8.47
C ILE A 182 -4.76 -16.95 -8.38
N ALA A 183 -4.26 -17.86 -9.22
CA ALA A 183 -4.64 -19.26 -9.18
C ALA A 183 -4.31 -19.91 -7.81
N CYS A 184 -3.13 -19.61 -7.25
CA CYS A 184 -2.73 -20.11 -5.94
C CYS A 184 -3.60 -19.53 -4.82
N ALA A 185 -3.88 -18.22 -4.83
CA ALA A 185 -4.75 -17.58 -3.86
C ALA A 185 -6.19 -18.13 -3.95
N GLY A 186 -6.72 -18.34 -5.17
CA GLY A 186 -8.03 -18.95 -5.39
C GLY A 186 -8.17 -20.30 -4.70
N ARG A 187 -7.17 -21.19 -4.85
CA ARG A 187 -7.14 -22.50 -4.17
C ARG A 187 -7.00 -22.39 -2.66
N ALA A 188 -6.29 -21.39 -2.17
CA ALA A 188 -6.05 -21.22 -0.74
C ALA A 188 -7.23 -20.56 0.00
N LEU A 189 -8.02 -19.72 -0.69
CA LEU A 189 -9.03 -18.86 -0.07
C LEU A 189 -10.47 -19.35 -0.28
N ARG A 190 -10.70 -20.22 -1.28
CA ARG A 190 -12.02 -20.78 -1.59
C ARG A 190 -12.08 -22.25 -1.16
N PRO A 191 -13.26 -22.79 -0.83
CA PRO A 191 -13.38 -24.23 -0.59
C PRO A 191 -13.02 -25.01 -1.87
N PRO A 192 -12.50 -26.25 -1.73
CA PRO A 192 -12.28 -27.11 -2.89
C PRO A 192 -13.62 -27.36 -3.59
N GLU A 193 -13.61 -27.34 -4.92
CA GLU A 193 -14.77 -27.77 -5.70
C GLU A 193 -15.15 -29.18 -5.26
N ARG A 194 -16.38 -29.35 -4.79
CA ARG A 194 -16.92 -30.70 -4.58
C ARG A 194 -17.01 -31.33 -5.95
N ILE A 195 -16.13 -32.30 -6.22
CA ILE A 195 -16.35 -33.25 -7.32
C ILE A 195 -17.65 -33.97 -6.97
N ASN A 196 -18.77 -33.54 -7.54
CA ASN A 196 -20.00 -34.31 -7.50
C ASN A 196 -19.68 -35.63 -8.22
N LYS A 197 -19.40 -36.67 -7.44
CA LYS A 197 -19.46 -38.04 -7.95
C LYS A 197 -20.93 -38.31 -8.25
N THR A 198 -21.28 -38.25 -9.53
CA THR A 198 -22.53 -38.81 -10.06
C THR A 198 -22.61 -40.29 -9.75
#